data_AF-A0A8T6ECQ3-F1
#
_entry.id   AF-A0A8T6ECQ3-F1
#
_cell.length_a   1.000
_cell.length_b   1.000
_cell.length_c   1.000
_cell.angle_alpha   90.00
_cell.angle_beta   90.00
_cell.angle_gamma   90.00
#
_symmetry.space_group_name_H-M   'P 1'
#
loop_
_entity.id
_entity.type
_entity.pdbx_description
1 polymer ?
#
loop_
_entity_poly.entity_id
_entity_poly.type
_entity_poly.pdbx_seq_one_letter_code
_entity_poly.pdbx_strand_id
1 'polypeptide(L)' 'MSSNRLCASSRQFGSVRFVYNYFLALQQQRCEDKKKHLSFFDMCRELVELKRSDDYSWLYLTNAQSLYEGLKNL' A
#
# COMPACT_ATOMS: atom_id res chain seq x y z
N MET A 1 22.81 -9.49 -21.64
CA MET A 1 21.42 -9.53 -21.10
C MET A 1 21.46 -9.34 -19.58
N SER A 2 21.44 -8.11 -19.06
CA SER A 2 21.39 -7.84 -17.61
C SER A 2 20.93 -6.41 -17.35
N SER A 3 19.64 -6.11 -17.62
CA SER A 3 19.06 -4.79 -17.26
C SER A 3 17.66 -4.86 -16.64
N ASN A 4 17.05 -6.04 -16.49
CA ASN A 4 15.68 -6.14 -15.96
C ASN A 4 15.56 -6.09 -14.44
N ARG A 5 16.67 -6.17 -13.67
CA ARG A 5 16.61 -6.28 -12.20
C ARG A 5 16.53 -4.93 -11.47
N LEU A 6 17.11 -3.86 -12.00
CA LEU A 6 17.14 -2.55 -11.33
C LEU A 6 15.77 -1.83 -11.36
N CYS A 7 14.99 -2.00 -12.44
CA CYS A 7 13.66 -1.41 -12.57
C CYS A 7 12.61 -2.09 -11.68
N ALA A 8 12.78 -3.38 -11.35
CA ALA A 8 11.84 -4.10 -10.50
C ALA A 8 11.90 -3.60 -9.04
N SER A 9 13.10 -3.37 -8.51
CA SER A 9 13.29 -2.90 -7.14
C SER A 9 12.76 -1.48 -6.94
N SER A 10 13.05 -0.56 -7.87
CA SER A 10 12.56 0.83 -7.78
C SER A 10 11.04 0.92 -7.80
N ARG A 11 10.37 0.13 -8.65
CA ARG A 11 8.90 0.02 -8.66
C ARG A 11 8.37 -0.50 -7.33
N GLN A 12 8.99 -1.54 -6.76
CA GLN A 12 8.56 -2.11 -5.48
C GLN A 12 8.67 -1.08 -4.34
N PHE A 13 9.78 -0.36 -4.22
CA PHE A 13 9.92 0.69 -3.20
C PHE A 13 8.92 1.83 -3.39
N GLY A 14 8.67 2.23 -4.63
CA GLY A 14 7.65 3.23 -4.97
C GLY A 14 6.26 2.81 -4.52
N SER A 15 5.85 1.58 -4.86
CA SER A 15 4.56 1.02 -4.46
C SER A 15 4.39 0.92 -2.94
N VAL A 16 5.43 0.45 -2.22
CA VAL A 16 5.39 0.35 -0.75
C VAL A 16 5.25 1.73 -0.11
N ARG A 17 6.02 2.72 -0.57
CA ARG A 17 5.92 4.09 -0.07
C ARG A 17 4.55 4.71 -0.37
N PHE A 18 4.01 4.47 -1.57
CA PHE A 18 2.68 4.94 -1.94
C PHE A 18 1.60 4.37 -1.00
N VAL A 19 1.59 3.04 -0.81
CA VAL A 19 0.65 2.37 0.09
C VAL A 19 0.79 2.90 1.52
N TYR A 20 2.00 3.01 2.05
CA TYR A 20 2.24 3.57 3.38
C TYR A 20 1.63 4.97 3.52
N ASN A 21 1.94 5.88 2.59
CA ASN A 21 1.44 7.26 2.65
C ASN A 21 -0.09 7.33 2.50
N TYR A 22 -0.68 6.49 1.64
CA TYR A 22 -2.12 6.41 1.46
C TYR A 22 -2.83 6.02 2.76
N PHE A 23 -2.36 4.96 3.42
CA PHE A 23 -2.96 4.51 4.67
C PHE A 23 -2.68 5.45 5.83
N LEU A 24 -1.51 6.10 5.87
CA LEU A 24 -1.20 7.12 6.86
C LEU A 24 -2.19 8.30 6.77
N ALA A 25 -2.43 8.80 5.55
CA ALA A 25 -3.39 9.87 5.32
C ALA A 25 -4.83 9.43 5.68
N LEU A 26 -5.22 8.22 5.31
CA LEU A 26 -6.53 7.66 5.68
C LEU A 26 -6.71 7.60 7.21
N GLN A 27 -5.66 7.22 7.94
CA GLN A 27 -5.71 7.15 9.40
C GLN A 27 -5.77 8.51 10.06
N GLN A 28 -5.04 9.49 9.53
CA GLN A 28 -5.13 10.90 9.96
C GLN A 28 -6.55 11.42 9.77
N GLN A 29 -7.14 11.24 8.58
CA GLN A 29 -8.52 11.64 8.29
C GLN A 29 -9.51 10.95 9.24
N ARG A 30 -9.34 9.65 9.53
CA ARG A 30 -10.20 8.94 10.48
C ARG A 30 -10.07 9.49 11.90
N CYS A 31 -8.88 9.88 12.32
CA CYS A 31 -8.64 10.50 13.61
C CYS A 31 -9.36 11.85 13.71
N GLU A 32 -9.24 12.69 12.67
CA GLU A 32 -9.94 13.97 12.56
C GLU A 32 -11.46 13.79 12.60
N ASP A 33 -11.97 12.75 11.94
CA ASP A 33 -13.39 12.35 11.96
C ASP A 33 -13.85 11.71 13.29
N LYS A 34 -12.99 11.62 14.31
CA LYS A 34 -13.23 10.92 15.59
C LYS A 34 -13.63 9.43 15.42
N LYS A 35 -13.19 8.81 14.32
CA LYS A 35 -13.40 7.38 14.03
C LYS A 35 -12.27 6.56 14.64
N LYS A 36 -12.55 5.27 14.85
CA LYS A 36 -11.52 4.32 15.29
C LYS A 36 -10.43 4.18 14.23
N HIS A 37 -9.19 4.12 14.72
CA HIS A 37 -8.01 3.70 13.97
C HIS A 37 -8.26 2.33 13.33
N LEU A 38 -7.75 2.12 12.12
CA LEU A 38 -7.87 0.85 11.42
C LEU A 38 -6.90 -0.16 12.02
N SER A 39 -7.33 -1.40 12.21
CA SER A 39 -6.40 -2.47 12.53
C SER A 39 -5.58 -2.84 11.28
N PHE A 40 -4.47 -3.55 11.47
CA PHE A 40 -3.70 -4.11 10.35
C PHE A 40 -4.57 -4.98 9.43
N PHE A 41 -5.50 -5.75 10.00
CA PHE A 41 -6.43 -6.58 9.24
C PHE A 41 -7.39 -5.74 8.40
N ASP A 42 -7.93 -4.66 8.97
CA ASP A 42 -8.79 -3.72 8.24
C ASP A 42 -8.01 -3.06 7.10
N MET A 43 -6.78 -2.60 7.35
CA MET A 43 -5.93 -2.02 6.32
C MET A 43 -5.61 -3.00 5.19
N CYS A 44 -5.38 -4.27 5.51
CA CYS A 44 -5.20 -5.31 4.49
C CYS A 44 -6.46 -5.49 3.62
N ARG A 45 -7.66 -5.48 4.23
CA ARG A 45 -8.92 -5.58 3.49
C ARG A 45 -9.13 -4.36 2.58
N GLU A 46 -8.93 -3.16 3.11
CA GLU A 46 -9.01 -1.92 2.33
C GLU A 46 -7.96 -1.91 1.21
N LEU A 47 -6.77 -2.47 1.41
CA LEU A 47 -5.76 -2.57 0.34
C LEU A 47 -6.22 -3.50 -0.79
N VAL A 48 -6.93 -4.58 -0.48
CA VAL A 48 -7.53 -5.45 -1.50
C VAL A 48 -8.56 -4.67 -2.32
N GLU A 49 -9.46 -3.95 -1.66
CA GLU A 49 -10.45 -3.12 -2.37
C GLU A 49 -9.81 -1.99 -3.16
N LEU A 50 -8.78 -1.33 -2.62
CA LEU A 50 -8.02 -0.29 -3.32
C LEU A 50 -7.45 -0.81 -4.64
N LYS A 51 -6.80 -1.97 -4.61
CA LYS A 51 -6.21 -2.60 -5.79
C LYS A 51 -7.25 -2.96 -6.87
N ARG A 52 -8.50 -3.22 -6.49
CA ARG A 52 -9.59 -3.56 -7.42
C ARG A 52 -10.06 -2.37 -8.23
N SER A 53 -9.80 -1.14 -7.77
CA SER A 53 -10.06 0.05 -8.58
C SER A 53 -9.08 0.12 -9.76
N ASP A 54 -9.58 0.46 -10.94
CA ASP A 54 -8.78 0.54 -12.18
C ASP A 54 -7.58 1.49 -12.01
N ASP A 55 -7.76 2.59 -11.27
CA ASP A 55 -6.72 3.61 -10.98
C ASP A 55 -5.52 3.06 -10.20
N TYR A 56 -5.72 1.98 -9.44
CA TYR A 56 -4.70 1.38 -8.58
C TYR A 56 -4.36 -0.06 -8.95
N SER A 57 -4.88 -0.56 -10.07
CA SER A 57 -4.62 -1.90 -10.60
C SER A 57 -3.13 -2.20 -10.77
N TRP A 58 -2.29 -1.19 -11.02
CA TRP A 58 -0.84 -1.31 -11.11
C TRP A 58 -0.16 -1.82 -9.83
N LEU A 59 -0.81 -1.72 -8.67
CA LEU A 59 -0.33 -2.30 -7.42
C LEU A 59 -0.31 -3.83 -7.43
N TYR A 60 -1.11 -4.49 -8.30
CA TYR A 60 -1.04 -5.94 -8.50
C TYR A 60 0.28 -6.40 -9.11
N LEU A 61 1.01 -5.50 -9.79
CA LEU A 61 2.33 -5.79 -10.36
C LEU A 61 3.44 -5.82 -9.29
N THR A 62 3.13 -5.45 -8.05
CA THR A 62 4.07 -5.44 -6.93
C THR A 62 3.88 -6.68 -6.06
N ASN A 63 4.97 -7.21 -5.48
CA ASN A 63 4.89 -8.29 -4.50
C ASN A 63 3.99 -7.90 -3.33
N ALA A 64 2.93 -8.69 -3.10
CA ALA A 64 1.95 -8.44 -2.05
C ALA A 64 2.59 -8.45 -0.65
N GLN A 65 3.59 -9.30 -0.41
CA GLN A 65 4.30 -9.36 0.88
C GLN A 65 4.94 -8.01 1.20
N SER A 66 5.60 -7.37 0.23
CA SER A 66 6.25 -6.09 0.45
C SER A 66 5.25 -4.99 0.80
N LEU A 67 4.06 -5.02 0.20
CA LEU A 67 2.99 -4.07 0.52
C LEU A 67 2.45 -4.32 1.94
N TYR A 68 2.25 -5.57 2.34
CA TYR A 68 1.81 -5.92 3.70
C TYR A 68 2.86 -5.56 4.76
N GLU A 69 4.15 -5.77 4.49
CA GLU A 69 5.22 -5.32 5.39
C GLU A 69 5.22 -3.80 5.53
N GLY A 70 4.94 -3.05 4.46
CA GLY A 70 4.75 -1.60 4.54
C GLY A 70 3.62 -1.21 5.50
N LEU A 71 2.49 -1.91 5.44
CA LEU A 71 1.34 -1.68 6.32
C LEU A 71 1.60 -2.05 7.80
N LYS A 72 2.46 -3.04 8.07
CA LYS A 72 2.82 -3.41 9.46
C LYS A 72 3.66 -2.34 10.16
N ASN A 73 4.36 -1.50 9.39
CA ASN A 73 5.23 -0.44 9.90
C ASN A 73 4.50 0.91 10.06
N LEU A 74 3.18 0.92 9.89
CA LEU A 74 2.31 2.10 10.03
C LEU A 74 1.79 2.22 11.47
#